data_AF-A0A4S1DWR0-F1
#
_entry.id   AF-A0A4S1DWR0-F1
#
_cell.length_a   1.000
_cell.length_b   1.000
_cell.length_c   1.000
_cell.angle_alpha   90.00
_cell.angle_beta   90.00
_cell.angle_gamma   90.00
#
_symmetry.space_group_name_H-M   'P 1'
#
loop_
_entity.id
_entity.type
_entity.pdbx_description
1 polymer ?
#
loop_
_entity_poly.entity_id
_entity_poly.type
_entity_poly.pdbx_seq_one_letter_code
_entity_poly.pdbx_strand_id
1 'polypeptide(L)'
;MKKIFLLSFLITMFSYSQVTDENGVLANGNGGVDLNGKIIIGNPSIGGNDADPNNKNVVFNTNGKSAIFNLSDIYLFTDTSVPWEGMYMGQAGSGDIRLAMGAGTLDWSLGIDNSDGSKFKIEHDAKVSDDGYAIAIDANNDVDFKGNIGIGTTTYIDVSDGNKEYKLSVNGHVRAESVKVYTNWADFVFESNYELPTLEEVENYINENGHLKDVPSAKDVEENGIELGQMNKLLLQKIEELTLYTIELKKEVELLKKNLSYENK
;
A
#
# COMPACT_ATOMS: atom_id res chain seq x y z
N MET A 1 90.08 28.20 -14.61
CA MET A 1 89.47 27.43 -15.72
C MET A 1 88.54 26.37 -15.14
N LYS A 2 87.26 26.38 -15.55
CA LYS A 2 86.24 25.30 -15.58
C LYS A 2 86.09 24.40 -14.33
N LYS A 3 84.95 24.51 -13.61
CA LYS A 3 83.76 23.60 -13.66
C LYS A 3 83.75 22.71 -12.38
N ILE A 4 82.68 22.38 -11.67
CA ILE A 4 81.25 22.19 -11.95
C ILE A 4 80.46 22.36 -10.63
N PHE A 5 79.29 22.98 -10.68
CA PHE A 5 78.29 23.05 -9.62
C PHE A 5 77.53 21.71 -9.59
N LEU A 6 77.47 21.00 -8.46
CA LEU A 6 76.64 19.81 -8.29
C LEU A 6 75.29 20.23 -7.70
N LEU A 7 74.26 20.29 -8.54
CA LEU A 7 72.88 20.52 -8.12
C LEU A 7 72.24 19.16 -7.84
N SER A 8 71.98 18.82 -6.57
CA SER A 8 71.26 17.59 -6.22
C SER A 8 69.77 17.77 -6.51
N PHE A 9 69.26 17.03 -7.50
CA PHE A 9 67.83 16.94 -7.75
C PHE A 9 67.24 15.87 -6.82
N LEU A 10 66.41 16.29 -5.88
CA LEU A 10 65.61 15.40 -5.03
C LEU A 10 64.34 15.04 -5.81
N ILE A 11 64.28 13.85 -6.40
CA ILE A 11 63.07 13.35 -7.06
C ILE A 11 62.20 12.69 -5.99
N THR A 12 61.11 13.34 -5.60
CA THR A 12 60.03 12.73 -4.83
C THR A 12 59.25 11.79 -5.73
N MET A 13 59.45 10.48 -5.56
CA MET A 13 58.59 9.45 -6.15
C MET A 13 57.27 9.41 -5.38
N PHE A 14 56.18 9.85 -5.99
CA PHE A 14 54.83 9.51 -5.52
C PHE A 14 54.49 8.12 -6.04
N SER A 15 54.36 7.15 -5.14
CA SER A 15 53.83 5.82 -5.48
C SER A 15 52.32 5.93 -5.67
N TYR A 16 51.85 5.83 -6.91
CA TYR A 16 50.44 5.58 -7.20
C TYR A 16 50.25 4.05 -7.27
N SER A 17 49.44 3.48 -6.39
CA SER A 17 48.98 2.10 -6.57
C SER A 17 47.94 2.10 -7.68
N GLN A 18 48.24 1.43 -8.80
CA GLN A 18 47.32 1.26 -9.94
C GLN A 18 47.04 -0.23 -10.15
N VAL A 19 45.79 -0.56 -10.47
CA VAL A 19 45.37 -1.92 -10.82
C VAL A 19 45.50 -2.08 -12.33
N THR A 20 46.15 -3.16 -12.76
CA THR A 20 46.28 -3.57 -14.17
C THR A 20 45.49 -4.85 -14.41
N ASP A 21 45.05 -5.09 -15.65
CA ASP A 21 44.52 -6.40 -16.05
C ASP A 21 45.63 -7.48 -16.07
N GLU A 22 45.27 -8.71 -16.42
CA GLU A 22 46.20 -9.85 -16.56
C GLU A 22 47.29 -9.64 -17.64
N ASN A 23 47.12 -8.65 -18.51
CA ASN A 23 48.04 -8.30 -19.60
C ASN A 23 48.83 -7.01 -19.31
N GLY A 24 48.71 -6.43 -18.12
CA GLY A 24 49.43 -5.22 -17.71
C GLY A 24 48.87 -3.92 -18.31
N VAL A 25 47.65 -3.94 -18.87
CA VAL A 25 47.00 -2.75 -19.43
C VAL A 25 46.48 -1.87 -18.28
N LEU A 26 46.82 -0.58 -18.36
CA LEU A 26 46.38 0.44 -17.41
C LEU A 26 44.88 0.68 -17.54
N ALA A 27 44.20 0.84 -16.41
CA ALA A 27 42.84 1.36 -16.33
C ALA A 27 42.80 2.83 -16.78
N ASN A 28 42.86 3.09 -18.09
CA ASN A 28 42.86 4.45 -18.62
C ASN A 28 41.43 4.89 -18.99
N GLY A 29 40.85 5.68 -18.11
CA GLY A 29 40.06 6.87 -18.44
C GLY A 29 38.67 6.71 -19.05
N ASN A 30 38.34 5.63 -19.74
CA ASN A 30 37.00 5.43 -20.35
C ASN A 30 36.62 3.95 -20.59
N GLY A 31 37.42 2.99 -20.13
CA GLY A 31 37.12 1.55 -20.20
C GLY A 31 37.16 0.93 -18.81
N GLY A 32 36.10 0.20 -18.44
CA GLY A 32 36.11 -0.61 -17.22
C GLY A 32 37.24 -1.64 -17.25
N VAL A 33 37.73 -2.04 -16.06
CA VAL A 33 38.67 -3.16 -15.94
C VAL A 33 37.83 -4.42 -15.70
N ASP A 34 37.75 -5.29 -16.71
CA ASP A 34 37.16 -6.61 -16.55
C ASP A 34 38.12 -7.51 -15.76
N LEU A 35 37.86 -7.65 -14.46
CA LEU A 35 38.65 -8.49 -13.57
C LEU A 35 38.06 -9.92 -13.59
N ASN A 36 38.61 -10.77 -14.46
CA ASN A 36 38.25 -12.19 -14.53
C ASN A 36 38.93 -12.97 -13.38
N GLY A 37 38.34 -12.98 -12.17
CA GLY A 37 38.86 -13.76 -11.05
C GLY A 37 38.38 -13.32 -9.67
N LYS A 38 38.94 -13.90 -8.61
CA LYS A 38 38.68 -13.51 -7.21
C LYS A 38 39.46 -12.24 -6.88
N ILE A 39 38.76 -11.14 -6.66
CA ILE A 39 39.36 -9.88 -6.18
C ILE A 39 39.33 -9.89 -4.66
N ILE A 40 40.50 -9.83 -4.03
CA ILE A 40 40.65 -9.71 -2.58
C ILE A 40 41.22 -8.32 -2.27
N ILE A 41 40.45 -7.48 -1.59
CA ILE A 41 40.91 -6.18 -1.10
C ILE A 41 41.00 -6.27 0.44
N GLY A 42 42.20 -6.49 0.97
CA GLY A 42 42.47 -6.64 2.41
C GLY A 42 43.30 -7.88 2.77
N ASN A 43 43.50 -8.14 4.09
CA ASN A 43 44.22 -9.33 4.58
C ASN A 43 43.29 -10.56 4.56
N PRO A 44 43.58 -11.62 3.77
CA PRO A 44 42.68 -12.74 3.51
C PRO A 44 42.61 -13.78 4.64
N SER A 45 42.75 -13.37 5.90
CA SER A 45 42.56 -14.28 7.04
C SER A 45 41.07 -14.40 7.36
N ILE A 46 40.31 -15.04 6.46
CA ILE A 46 38.92 -15.46 6.72
C ILE A 46 38.93 -16.98 6.77
N GLY A 47 38.82 -17.53 7.96
CA GLY A 47 38.69 -18.97 8.18
C GLY A 47 37.31 -19.45 7.74
N GLY A 48 37.28 -20.37 6.80
CA GLY A 48 36.07 -20.98 6.24
C GLY A 48 36.30 -21.36 4.78
N ASN A 49 35.61 -22.39 4.31
CA ASN A 49 35.83 -23.13 3.06
C ASN A 49 35.52 -22.31 1.77
N ASP A 50 36.10 -21.13 1.62
CA ASP A 50 35.89 -20.19 0.50
C ASP A 50 37.00 -20.27 -0.56
N ALA A 51 37.65 -21.45 -0.61
CA ALA A 51 38.77 -21.80 -1.48
C ALA A 51 38.33 -22.48 -2.79
N ASP A 52 37.02 -22.52 -3.10
CA ASP A 52 36.54 -22.98 -4.40
C ASP A 52 36.93 -21.94 -5.47
N PRO A 53 37.81 -22.26 -6.43
CA PRO A 53 38.21 -21.34 -7.50
C PRO A 53 37.07 -20.97 -8.45
N ASN A 54 35.92 -21.67 -8.38
CA ASN A 54 34.70 -21.30 -9.11
C ASN A 54 33.85 -20.26 -8.39
N ASN A 55 34.18 -19.92 -7.14
CA ASN A 55 33.43 -18.95 -6.37
C ASN A 55 33.86 -17.52 -6.72
N LYS A 56 33.03 -16.81 -7.49
CA LYS A 56 33.29 -15.44 -7.99
C LYS A 56 32.91 -14.35 -6.98
N ASN A 57 33.13 -14.60 -5.69
CA ASN A 57 32.79 -13.66 -4.63
C ASN A 57 33.79 -12.49 -4.56
N VAL A 58 33.28 -11.27 -4.42
CA VAL A 58 34.05 -10.10 -3.96
C VAL A 58 33.80 -9.94 -2.47
N VAL A 59 34.84 -10.13 -1.65
CA VAL A 59 34.72 -10.10 -0.18
C VAL A 59 35.42 -8.86 0.39
N PHE A 60 34.67 -8.01 1.10
CA PHE A 60 35.19 -6.87 1.84
C PHE A 60 35.22 -7.19 3.34
N ASN A 61 36.37 -7.65 3.86
CA ASN A 61 36.54 -7.83 5.30
C ASN A 61 36.99 -6.53 5.95
N THR A 62 36.10 -5.91 6.70
CA THR A 62 36.36 -4.64 7.36
C THR A 62 36.83 -4.80 8.82
N ASN A 63 36.83 -6.02 9.36
CA ASN A 63 37.19 -6.34 10.75
C ASN A 63 36.51 -5.40 11.77
N GLY A 64 35.18 -5.25 11.67
CA GLY A 64 34.39 -4.37 12.53
C GLY A 64 34.40 -2.89 12.16
N LYS A 65 35.06 -2.50 11.05
CA LYS A 65 34.99 -1.15 10.46
C LYS A 65 33.93 -1.08 9.36
N SER A 66 33.67 0.10 8.82
CA SER A 66 32.76 0.29 7.67
C SER A 66 33.50 0.11 6.34
N ALA A 67 32.86 -0.54 5.36
CA ALA A 67 33.23 -0.40 3.96
C ALA A 67 32.44 0.78 3.39
N ILE A 68 33.11 1.75 2.77
CA ILE A 68 32.48 2.94 2.19
C ILE A 68 32.64 2.86 0.67
N PHE A 69 31.52 2.85 -0.05
CA PHE A 69 31.48 2.94 -1.50
C PHE A 69 31.08 4.37 -1.87
N ASN A 70 32.02 5.13 -2.44
CA ASN A 70 31.75 6.47 -2.97
C ASN A 70 31.50 6.35 -4.48
N LEU A 71 30.30 5.91 -4.82
CA LEU A 71 29.85 5.66 -6.19
C LEU A 71 28.48 6.32 -6.36
N SER A 72 28.16 6.80 -7.56
CA SER A 72 26.83 7.35 -7.86
C SER A 72 25.76 6.26 -7.81
N ASP A 73 26.07 5.09 -8.36
CA ASP A 73 25.17 3.95 -8.49
C ASP A 73 25.89 2.64 -8.17
N ILE A 74 25.17 1.69 -7.58
CA ILE A 74 25.59 0.32 -7.32
C ILE A 74 24.61 -0.62 -8.01
N TYR A 75 25.13 -1.47 -8.90
CA TYR A 75 24.36 -2.47 -9.62
C TYR A 75 24.78 -3.88 -9.20
N LEU A 76 23.81 -4.73 -8.89
CA LEU A 76 23.99 -6.13 -8.56
C LEU A 76 23.10 -6.97 -9.49
N PHE A 77 23.68 -7.48 -10.58
CA PHE A 77 22.97 -8.26 -11.60
C PHE A 77 23.19 -9.76 -11.45
N THR A 78 22.17 -10.54 -11.79
CA THR A 78 22.28 -12.00 -11.82
C THR A 78 22.74 -12.52 -13.18
N ASP A 79 22.45 -11.78 -14.26
CA ASP A 79 22.91 -12.03 -15.62
C ASP A 79 23.13 -10.69 -16.34
N THR A 80 24.36 -10.43 -16.80
CA THR A 80 24.73 -9.19 -17.50
C THR A 80 24.13 -9.07 -18.90
N SER A 81 23.56 -10.15 -19.45
CA SER A 81 22.85 -10.14 -20.73
C SER A 81 21.42 -9.61 -20.62
N VAL A 82 20.87 -9.56 -19.41
CA VAL A 82 19.58 -8.97 -19.06
C VAL A 82 19.78 -7.86 -18.01
N PRO A 83 20.20 -6.64 -18.42
CA PRO A 83 20.56 -5.56 -17.50
C PRO A 83 19.41 -5.04 -16.61
N TRP A 84 18.23 -5.64 -16.70
CA TRP A 84 17.03 -5.32 -15.94
C TRP A 84 16.71 -6.37 -14.86
N GLU A 85 17.47 -7.47 -14.76
CA GLU A 85 17.28 -8.52 -13.75
C GLU A 85 18.33 -8.40 -12.63
N GLY A 86 18.03 -7.57 -11.65
CA GLY A 86 18.96 -7.30 -10.55
C GLY A 86 18.49 -6.26 -9.56
N MET A 87 19.36 -5.97 -8.60
CA MET A 87 19.16 -4.92 -7.62
C MET A 87 20.00 -3.70 -8.03
N TYR A 88 19.34 -2.55 -8.05
CA TYR A 88 19.95 -1.25 -8.28
C TYR A 88 19.78 -0.40 -7.02
N MET A 89 20.90 0.11 -6.50
CA MET A 89 20.91 1.10 -5.43
C MET A 89 21.53 2.37 -5.98
N GLY A 90 20.79 3.46 -5.94
CA GLY A 90 21.26 4.70 -6.53
C GLY A 90 20.26 5.82 -6.37
N GLN A 91 20.63 6.97 -6.90
CA GLN A 91 19.80 8.15 -6.86
C GLN A 91 18.84 8.17 -8.05
N ALA A 92 17.55 8.33 -7.80
CA ALA A 92 16.59 8.72 -8.82
C ALA A 92 16.40 10.24 -8.78
N GLY A 93 16.40 10.91 -9.94
CA GLY A 93 15.98 12.31 -10.01
C GLY A 93 16.63 13.26 -8.99
N SER A 94 15.81 14.09 -8.33
CA SER A 94 16.19 15.22 -7.47
C SER A 94 16.74 14.85 -6.08
N GLY A 95 17.34 13.66 -5.90
CA GLY A 95 17.99 13.29 -4.64
C GLY A 95 17.33 12.14 -3.90
N ASP A 96 16.49 11.36 -4.58
CA ASP A 96 15.75 10.27 -3.97
C ASP A 96 16.67 9.06 -3.85
N ILE A 97 16.80 8.55 -2.62
CA ILE A 97 17.56 7.33 -2.36
C ILE A 97 16.61 6.16 -2.51
N ARG A 98 16.91 5.27 -3.46
CA ARG A 98 16.10 4.08 -3.69
C ARG A 98 16.92 2.81 -3.84
N LEU A 99 16.24 1.72 -3.56
CA LEU A 99 16.56 0.37 -3.97
C LEU A 99 15.50 -0.04 -4.99
N ALA A 100 15.90 -0.25 -6.25
CA ALA A 100 15.05 -0.80 -7.29
C ALA A 100 15.42 -2.26 -7.53
N MET A 101 14.42 -3.09 -7.75
CA MET A 101 14.54 -4.51 -8.06
C MET A 101 13.75 -4.76 -9.34
N GLY A 102 14.45 -5.16 -10.39
CA GLY A 102 13.83 -5.50 -11.66
C GLY A 102 13.88 -7.01 -11.89
N ALA A 103 12.81 -7.53 -12.50
CA ALA A 103 12.75 -8.87 -13.08
C ALA A 103 12.14 -8.78 -14.49
N GLY A 104 12.86 -8.16 -15.43
CA GLY A 104 12.41 -7.99 -16.81
C GLY A 104 11.63 -6.68 -17.03
N THR A 105 10.30 -6.75 -17.22
CA THR A 105 9.43 -5.57 -17.46
C THR A 105 8.67 -5.09 -16.23
N LEU A 106 8.90 -5.73 -15.07
CA LEU A 106 8.22 -5.42 -13.81
C LEU A 106 9.29 -4.97 -12.82
N ASP A 107 9.31 -3.67 -12.59
CA ASP A 107 10.23 -3.04 -11.64
C ASP A 107 9.45 -2.69 -10.37
N TRP A 108 10.03 -3.07 -9.23
CA TRP A 108 9.61 -2.55 -7.93
C TRP A 108 10.70 -1.69 -7.38
N SER A 109 10.33 -0.57 -6.77
CA SER A 109 11.30 0.24 -6.05
C SER A 109 10.82 0.58 -4.65
N LEU A 110 11.79 0.74 -3.77
CA LEU A 110 11.62 1.14 -2.39
C LEU A 110 12.60 2.27 -2.09
N GLY A 111 12.11 3.39 -1.57
CA GLY A 111 12.99 4.52 -1.28
C GLY A 111 12.32 5.65 -0.54
N ILE A 112 13.12 6.68 -0.31
CA ILE A 112 12.65 7.96 0.23
C ILE A 112 12.55 8.93 -0.94
N ASP A 113 11.34 9.45 -1.13
CA ASP A 113 11.09 10.54 -2.06
C ASP A 113 11.21 11.87 -1.34
N ASN A 114 12.21 12.68 -1.71
CA ASN A 114 12.47 13.95 -1.06
C ASN A 114 11.66 15.12 -1.65
N SER A 115 10.91 14.92 -2.74
CA SER A 115 10.22 15.97 -3.49
C SER A 115 8.88 16.41 -2.83
N ASP A 116 8.21 15.51 -2.12
CA ASP A 116 6.82 15.65 -1.65
C ASP A 116 6.65 15.53 -0.12
N GLY A 117 7.69 15.88 0.63
CA GLY A 117 7.68 15.83 2.09
C GLY A 117 8.43 14.64 2.69
N SER A 118 9.37 14.04 1.95
CA SER A 118 10.23 12.96 2.43
C SER A 118 9.46 11.69 2.81
N LYS A 119 8.61 11.19 1.90
CA LYS A 119 7.84 9.97 2.13
C LYS A 119 8.67 8.73 1.84
N PHE A 120 8.51 7.69 2.66
CA PHE A 120 9.00 6.35 2.32
C PHE A 120 7.96 5.66 1.43
N LYS A 121 8.36 5.19 0.25
CA LYS A 121 7.44 4.65 -0.76
C LYS A 121 7.86 3.27 -1.23
N ILE A 122 6.87 2.44 -1.52
CA ILE A 122 6.97 1.22 -2.32
C ILE A 122 6.20 1.47 -3.61
N GLU A 123 6.84 1.34 -4.77
CA GLU A 123 6.26 1.64 -6.08
C GLU A 123 6.44 0.47 -7.06
N HIS A 124 5.45 0.28 -7.94
CA HIS A 124 5.56 -0.61 -9.10
C HIS A 124 6.11 0.17 -10.31
N ASP A 125 7.31 0.69 -10.14
CA ASP A 125 8.09 1.40 -11.16
C ASP A 125 9.58 1.24 -10.81
N ALA A 126 10.44 1.42 -11.81
CA ALA A 126 11.88 1.55 -11.64
C ALA A 126 12.25 2.76 -10.79
N LYS A 127 11.36 3.74 -10.65
CA LYS A 127 11.55 4.94 -9.84
C LYS A 127 10.63 5.00 -8.65
N VAL A 128 11.08 5.78 -7.68
CA VAL A 128 10.22 6.33 -6.63
C VAL A 128 9.85 7.72 -7.15
N SER A 129 8.56 7.97 -7.34
CA SER A 129 8.03 9.20 -7.95
C SER A 129 7.00 9.88 -7.05
N ASP A 130 6.76 11.16 -7.31
CA ASP A 130 5.84 12.00 -6.54
C ASP A 130 4.45 11.35 -6.41
N ASP A 131 3.89 10.89 -7.53
CA ASP A 131 2.52 10.36 -7.58
C ASP A 131 2.45 8.82 -7.65
N GLY A 132 3.53 8.13 -7.98
CA GLY A 132 3.55 6.68 -8.10
C GLY A 132 3.88 6.02 -6.77
N TYR A 133 2.91 5.39 -6.13
CA TYR A 133 3.18 4.51 -5.00
C TYR A 133 2.09 3.46 -4.91
N ALA A 134 2.46 2.26 -4.49
CA ALA A 134 1.52 1.27 -3.98
C ALA A 134 1.26 1.53 -2.49
N ILE A 135 2.33 1.83 -1.74
CA ILE A 135 2.31 2.19 -0.32
C ILE A 135 3.21 3.40 -0.11
N ALA A 136 2.73 4.41 0.61
CA ALA A 136 3.56 5.52 1.08
C ALA A 136 3.40 5.71 2.59
N ILE A 137 4.50 6.06 3.26
CA ILE A 137 4.52 6.44 4.68
C ILE A 137 5.05 7.87 4.74
N ASP A 138 4.26 8.77 5.31
CA ASP A 138 4.64 10.18 5.44
C ASP A 138 5.35 10.50 6.77
N ALA A 139 5.77 11.75 6.93
CA ALA A 139 6.45 12.22 8.13
C ALA A 139 5.56 12.21 9.40
N ASN A 140 4.23 12.11 9.25
CA ASN A 140 3.27 11.98 10.35
C ASN A 140 3.02 10.51 10.74
N ASN A 141 3.63 9.56 10.03
CA ASN A 141 3.38 8.11 10.10
C ASN A 141 2.03 7.69 9.53
N ASP A 142 1.42 8.51 8.68
CA ASP A 142 0.24 8.12 7.93
C ASP A 142 0.66 7.15 6.81
N VAL A 143 -0.11 6.08 6.63
CA VAL A 143 0.15 5.04 5.63
C VAL A 143 -0.92 5.09 4.56
N ASP A 144 -0.53 5.51 3.36
CA ASP A 144 -1.38 5.60 2.19
C ASP A 144 -1.27 4.33 1.34
N PHE A 145 -2.41 3.72 1.02
CA PHE A 145 -2.51 2.63 0.04
C PHE A 145 -3.21 3.15 -1.20
N LYS A 146 -2.51 3.16 -2.35
CA LYS A 146 -3.12 3.63 -3.61
C LYS A 146 -3.97 2.56 -4.28
N GLY A 147 -3.59 1.30 -4.10
CA GLY A 147 -4.31 0.13 -4.60
C GLY A 147 -5.40 -0.36 -3.65
N ASN A 148 -5.92 -1.55 -3.95
CA ASN A 148 -6.90 -2.21 -3.08
C ASN A 148 -6.19 -3.02 -1.99
N ILE A 149 -6.78 -3.09 -0.80
CA ILE A 149 -6.27 -3.86 0.34
C ILE A 149 -7.11 -5.13 0.49
N GLY A 150 -6.45 -6.28 0.33
CA GLY A 150 -7.05 -7.60 0.50
C GLY A 150 -6.58 -8.24 1.80
N ILE A 151 -7.50 -8.63 2.68
CA ILE A 151 -7.20 -9.38 3.90
C ILE A 151 -7.83 -10.77 3.77
N GLY A 152 -7.00 -11.80 3.53
CA GLY A 152 -7.47 -13.17 3.29
C GLY A 152 -8.17 -13.38 1.94
N THR A 153 -8.07 -12.43 1.01
CA THR A 153 -8.68 -12.47 -0.33
C THR A 153 -7.81 -11.73 -1.35
N THR A 154 -7.94 -12.12 -2.62
CA THR A 154 -7.37 -11.41 -3.79
C THR A 154 -8.46 -10.89 -4.73
N THR A 155 -9.73 -11.05 -4.35
CA THR A 155 -10.89 -10.58 -5.11
C THR A 155 -11.31 -9.23 -4.56
N TYR A 156 -11.33 -8.23 -5.44
CA TYR A 156 -11.72 -6.85 -5.12
C TYR A 156 -13.00 -6.42 -5.84
N ILE A 157 -13.54 -7.28 -6.71
CA ILE A 157 -14.74 -7.03 -7.48
C ILE A 157 -15.79 -8.01 -6.99
N ASP A 158 -16.92 -7.49 -6.51
CA ASP A 158 -18.06 -8.31 -6.13
C ASP A 158 -19.00 -8.46 -7.33
N VAL A 159 -19.07 -9.68 -7.87
CA VAL A 159 -19.92 -10.02 -9.01
C VAL A 159 -21.40 -10.10 -8.64
N SER A 160 -21.73 -10.39 -7.37
CA SER A 160 -23.10 -10.37 -6.86
C SER A 160 -23.62 -8.94 -6.71
N ASP A 161 -22.76 -8.00 -6.36
CA ASP A 161 -23.11 -6.57 -6.27
C ASP A 161 -22.76 -5.79 -7.55
N GLY A 162 -23.17 -6.32 -8.71
CA GLY A 162 -23.11 -5.58 -9.98
C GLY A 162 -21.69 -5.27 -10.49
N ASN A 163 -20.70 -6.09 -10.13
CA ASN A 163 -19.28 -5.90 -10.45
C ASN A 163 -18.67 -4.62 -9.84
N LYS A 164 -19.14 -4.22 -8.65
CA LYS A 164 -18.53 -3.11 -7.92
C LYS A 164 -17.15 -3.47 -7.39
N GLU A 165 -16.24 -2.51 -7.44
CA GLU A 165 -14.89 -2.62 -6.89
C GLU A 165 -14.83 -2.09 -5.45
N TYR A 166 -14.25 -2.87 -4.53
CA TYR A 166 -14.08 -2.52 -3.12
C TYR A 166 -12.60 -2.26 -2.81
N LYS A 167 -12.30 -1.05 -2.31
CA LYS A 167 -10.94 -0.67 -1.91
C LYS A 167 -10.39 -1.46 -0.72
N LEU A 168 -11.27 -1.95 0.15
CA LEU A 168 -10.93 -2.88 1.23
C LEU A 168 -11.82 -4.11 1.12
N SER A 169 -11.22 -5.28 0.91
CA SER A 169 -11.92 -6.57 0.85
C SER A 169 -11.37 -7.50 1.92
N VAL A 170 -12.24 -8.02 2.79
CA VAL A 170 -11.84 -8.87 3.93
C VAL A 170 -12.61 -10.18 3.90
N ASN A 171 -11.88 -11.29 3.79
CA ASN A 171 -12.42 -12.63 3.99
C ASN A 171 -12.17 -13.06 5.43
N GLY A 172 -13.06 -12.64 6.32
CA GLY A 172 -12.94 -12.87 7.76
C GLY A 172 -13.71 -11.83 8.57
N HIS A 173 -13.50 -11.81 9.89
CA HIS A 173 -14.16 -10.87 10.78
C HIS A 173 -13.35 -9.58 10.94
N VAL A 174 -14.05 -8.45 10.94
CA VAL A 174 -13.49 -7.14 11.28
C VAL A 174 -13.99 -6.73 12.67
N ARG A 175 -13.08 -6.31 13.55
CA ARG A 175 -13.41 -5.73 14.86
C ARG A 175 -13.02 -4.26 14.86
N ALA A 176 -13.96 -3.39 15.21
CA ALA A 176 -13.74 -1.95 15.36
C ALA A 176 -14.40 -1.47 16.66
N GLU A 177 -13.85 -0.42 17.27
CA GLU A 177 -14.49 0.27 18.39
C GLU A 177 -15.63 1.18 17.92
N SER A 178 -15.45 1.83 16.76
CA SER A 178 -16.46 2.70 16.14
C SER A 178 -16.28 2.74 14.62
N VAL A 179 -17.39 2.87 13.90
CA VAL A 179 -17.44 3.03 12.44
C VAL A 179 -18.35 4.20 12.12
N LYS A 180 -17.84 5.21 11.40
CA LYS A 180 -18.62 6.32 10.87
C LYS A 180 -18.85 6.11 9.38
N VAL A 181 -20.10 5.87 8.98
CA VAL A 181 -20.49 5.67 7.58
C VAL A 181 -21.19 6.93 7.09
N TYR A 182 -20.80 7.43 5.92
CA TYR A 182 -21.48 8.54 5.26
C TYR A 182 -22.52 7.98 4.28
N THR A 183 -23.80 8.19 4.58
CA THR A 183 -24.92 7.80 3.71
C THR A 183 -25.91 8.95 3.57
N ASN A 184 -26.69 8.95 2.49
CA ASN A 184 -27.83 9.88 2.36
C ASN A 184 -28.89 9.52 3.40
N TRP A 185 -29.11 10.39 4.38
CA TRP A 185 -29.99 10.15 5.53
C TRP A 185 -31.46 9.99 5.13
N ALA A 186 -32.24 9.20 5.87
CA ALA A 186 -33.70 9.15 5.74
C ALA A 186 -34.28 10.10 6.79
N ASP A 187 -34.77 11.27 6.36
CA ASP A 187 -35.59 12.18 7.18
C ASP A 187 -36.79 12.66 6.35
N PHE A 188 -37.38 11.72 5.60
CA PHE A 188 -38.49 12.02 4.69
C PHE A 188 -39.82 11.47 5.18
N VAL A 189 -39.84 10.59 6.20
CA VAL A 189 -41.07 9.98 6.73
C VAL A 189 -41.98 11.02 7.39
N PHE A 190 -41.41 12.12 7.89
CA PHE A 190 -42.15 13.23 8.47
C PHE A 190 -42.55 14.32 7.47
N GLU A 191 -42.19 14.18 6.20
CA GLU A 191 -42.60 15.12 5.17
C GLU A 191 -44.10 14.99 4.87
N SER A 192 -44.77 16.09 4.54
CA SER A 192 -46.22 16.12 4.36
C SER A 192 -46.74 15.32 3.16
N ASN A 193 -45.86 14.98 2.23
CA ASN A 193 -46.13 14.17 1.04
C ASN A 193 -45.72 12.70 1.21
N TYR A 194 -45.27 12.29 2.40
CA TYR A 194 -44.97 10.89 2.66
C TYR A 194 -46.26 10.09 2.80
N GLU A 195 -46.45 9.13 1.91
CA GLU A 195 -47.59 8.21 1.95
C GLU A 195 -47.28 7.06 2.91
N LEU A 196 -47.68 7.24 4.18
CA LEU A 196 -47.59 6.19 5.18
C LEU A 196 -48.51 5.02 4.79
N PRO A 197 -47.99 3.80 4.60
CA PRO A 197 -48.83 2.63 4.33
C PRO A 197 -49.85 2.41 5.44
N THR A 198 -51.00 1.81 5.15
CA THR A 198 -51.92 1.39 6.20
C THR A 198 -51.42 0.11 6.89
N LEU A 199 -51.82 -0.13 8.15
CA LEU A 199 -51.46 -1.37 8.84
C LEU A 199 -52.01 -2.63 8.14
N GLU A 200 -53.15 -2.50 7.44
CA GLU A 200 -53.72 -3.59 6.62
C GLU A 200 -52.83 -3.90 5.41
N GLU A 201 -52.30 -2.88 4.71
CA GLU A 201 -51.34 -3.07 3.61
C GLU A 201 -50.03 -3.69 4.11
N VAL A 202 -49.54 -3.27 5.27
CA VAL A 202 -48.35 -3.84 5.89
C VAL A 202 -48.57 -5.30 6.27
N GLU A 203 -49.70 -5.63 6.89
CA GLU A 203 -50.07 -7.01 7.25
C GLU A 203 -50.18 -7.90 6.01
N ASN A 204 -50.87 -7.43 4.97
CA ASN A 204 -51.00 -8.17 3.72
C ASN A 204 -49.63 -8.42 3.08
N TYR A 205 -48.75 -7.42 3.05
CA TYR A 205 -47.39 -7.59 2.53
C TYR A 205 -46.58 -8.62 3.32
N ILE A 206 -46.67 -8.61 4.66
CA ILE A 206 -46.00 -9.59 5.53
C ILE A 206 -46.56 -11.00 5.27
N ASN A 207 -47.86 -11.15 5.14
CA ASN A 207 -48.50 -12.44 4.88
C ASN A 207 -48.09 -13.02 3.51
N GLU A 208 -47.90 -12.17 2.51
CA GLU A 208 -47.50 -12.56 1.16
C GLU A 208 -45.99 -12.83 1.02
N ASN A 209 -45.14 -12.02 1.67
CA ASN A 209 -43.69 -12.02 1.42
C ASN A 209 -42.86 -12.53 2.61
N GLY A 210 -43.43 -12.58 3.82
CA GLY A 210 -42.76 -13.06 5.04
C GLY A 210 -41.78 -12.07 5.67
N HIS A 211 -41.73 -10.82 5.20
CA HIS A 211 -40.90 -9.74 5.75
C HIS A 211 -41.57 -8.37 5.54
N LEU A 212 -41.02 -7.33 6.16
CA LEU A 212 -41.49 -5.95 5.97
C LEU A 212 -41.14 -5.45 4.56
N LYS A 213 -41.99 -4.56 4.02
CA LYS A 213 -41.72 -3.84 2.79
C LYS A 213 -40.39 -3.08 2.89
N ASP A 214 -39.64 -3.06 1.79
CA ASP A 214 -38.32 -2.44 1.63
C ASP A 214 -37.18 -3.12 2.42
N VAL A 215 -37.50 -3.97 3.41
CA VAL A 215 -36.53 -4.78 4.16
C VAL A 215 -36.19 -6.02 3.35
N PRO A 216 -34.90 -6.31 3.09
CA PRO A 216 -34.51 -7.50 2.34
C PRO A 216 -34.92 -8.78 3.08
N SER A 217 -35.25 -9.82 2.31
CA SER A 217 -35.57 -11.12 2.89
C SER A 217 -34.33 -11.77 3.49
N ALA A 218 -34.51 -12.74 4.39
CA ALA A 218 -33.39 -13.50 4.96
C ALA A 218 -32.56 -14.19 3.87
N LYS A 219 -33.21 -14.66 2.80
CA LYS A 219 -32.54 -15.26 1.64
C LYS A 219 -31.69 -14.24 0.89
N ASP A 220 -32.21 -13.04 0.65
CA ASP A 220 -31.45 -11.99 -0.05
C ASP A 220 -30.23 -11.55 0.75
N VAL A 221 -30.35 -11.51 2.08
CA VAL A 221 -29.24 -11.19 3.00
C VAL A 221 -28.18 -12.29 3.00
N GLU A 222 -28.58 -13.56 2.94
CA GLU A 222 -27.64 -14.69 2.87
C GLU A 222 -26.88 -14.71 1.53
N GLU A 223 -27.57 -14.39 0.43
CA GLU A 223 -26.99 -14.41 -0.92
C GLU A 223 -26.14 -13.17 -1.23
N ASN A 224 -26.57 -11.97 -0.81
CA ASN A 224 -25.98 -10.70 -1.25
C ASN A 224 -25.40 -9.85 -0.10
N GLY A 225 -25.55 -10.28 1.15
CA GLY A 225 -25.13 -9.50 2.31
C GLY A 225 -25.97 -8.25 2.55
N ILE A 226 -25.46 -7.34 3.39
CA ILE A 226 -26.10 -6.06 3.70
C ILE A 226 -25.10 -4.91 3.70
N GLU A 227 -25.53 -3.78 3.15
CA GLU A 227 -24.81 -2.51 3.30
C GLU A 227 -25.17 -1.86 4.64
N LEU A 228 -24.22 -1.83 5.58
CA LEU A 228 -24.45 -1.41 6.97
C LEU A 228 -25.15 -0.04 7.07
N GLY A 229 -24.70 0.92 6.26
CA GLY A 229 -25.29 2.26 6.25
C GLY A 229 -26.71 2.30 5.69
N GLN A 230 -27.00 1.53 4.63
CA GLN A 230 -28.35 1.44 4.06
C GLN A 230 -29.31 0.71 4.99
N MET A 231 -28.86 -0.36 5.63
CA MET A 231 -29.66 -1.08 6.62
C MET A 231 -30.00 -0.18 7.81
N ASN A 232 -29.04 0.57 8.35
CA ASN A 232 -29.31 1.51 9.44
C ASN A 232 -30.30 2.61 9.04
N LYS A 233 -30.19 3.14 7.81
CA LYS A 233 -31.15 4.10 7.26
C LYS A 233 -32.55 3.50 7.19
N LEU A 234 -32.67 2.28 6.69
CA LEU A 234 -33.95 1.60 6.55
C LEU A 234 -34.58 1.27 7.91
N LEU A 235 -33.78 0.82 8.87
CA LEU A 235 -34.23 0.59 10.24
C LEU A 235 -34.79 1.88 10.86
N LEU A 236 -34.12 3.02 10.65
CA LEU A 236 -34.63 4.31 11.11
C LEU A 236 -35.98 4.65 10.47
N GLN A 237 -36.10 4.50 9.15
CA GLN A 237 -37.38 4.71 8.45
C GLN A 237 -38.50 3.88 9.08
N LYS A 238 -38.26 2.59 9.37
CA LYS A 238 -39.28 1.73 10.00
C LYS A 238 -39.59 2.12 11.45
N ILE A 239 -38.63 2.65 12.20
CA ILE A 239 -38.87 3.21 13.54
C ILE A 239 -39.75 4.47 13.45
N GLU A 240 -39.53 5.32 12.45
CA GLU A 240 -40.35 6.53 12.23
C GLU A 240 -41.78 6.18 11.81
N GLU A 241 -41.95 5.25 10.86
CA GLU A 241 -43.26 4.70 10.48
C GLU A 241 -44.00 4.12 11.71
N LEU A 242 -43.32 3.30 12.52
CA LEU A 242 -43.87 2.73 13.76
C LEU A 242 -44.28 3.82 14.77
N THR A 243 -43.52 4.91 14.84
CA THR A 243 -43.82 6.05 15.71
C THR A 243 -45.12 6.74 15.26
N LEU A 244 -45.33 6.91 13.95
CA LEU A 244 -46.58 7.48 13.41
C LEU A 244 -47.79 6.60 13.73
N TYR A 245 -47.72 5.29 13.50
CA TYR A 245 -48.80 4.36 13.87
C TYR A 245 -49.10 4.39 15.37
N THR A 246 -48.06 4.51 16.22
CA THR A 246 -48.25 4.58 17.67
C THR A 246 -48.96 5.87 18.10
N ILE A 247 -48.65 6.99 17.45
CA ILE A 247 -49.34 8.27 17.67
C ILE A 247 -50.81 8.18 17.25
N GLU A 248 -51.08 7.57 16.10
CA GLU A 248 -52.44 7.34 15.60
C GLU A 248 -53.26 6.46 16.56
N LEU A 249 -52.72 5.30 16.94
CA LEU A 249 -53.35 4.38 17.88
C LEU A 249 -53.67 5.05 19.22
N LYS A 250 -52.78 5.90 19.73
CA LYS A 250 -53.03 6.66 20.97
C LYS A 250 -54.23 7.61 20.82
N LYS A 251 -54.35 8.30 19.69
CA LYS A 251 -55.48 9.21 19.43
C LYS A 251 -56.80 8.44 19.38
N GLU A 252 -56.82 7.27 18.74
CA GLU A 252 -58.00 6.40 18.70
C GLU A 252 -58.40 5.92 20.08
N VAL A 253 -57.44 5.46 20.90
CA VAL A 253 -57.69 5.03 22.28
C VAL A 253 -58.27 6.17 23.13
N GLU A 254 -57.75 7.40 22.98
CA GLU A 254 -58.30 8.57 23.68
C GLU A 254 -59.72 8.91 23.23
N LEU A 255 -60.00 8.80 21.93
CA LEU A 255 -61.35 8.98 21.38
C LEU A 255 -62.33 7.94 21.93
N LEU A 256 -61.93 6.66 21.96
CA LEU A 256 -62.73 5.57 22.51
C LEU A 256 -63.02 5.79 24.01
N LYS A 257 -62.01 6.16 24.81
CA LYS A 257 -62.18 6.48 26.24
C LYS A 257 -63.13 7.66 26.45
N LYS A 258 -63.02 8.69 25.61
CA LYS A 258 -63.89 9.86 25.67
C LYS A 258 -65.34 9.47 25.40
N ASN A 259 -65.60 8.70 24.33
CA ASN A 259 -66.94 8.21 23.97
C ASN A 259 -67.56 7.36 25.08
N LEU A 260 -66.79 6.42 25.65
CA LEU A 260 -67.24 5.62 26.79
C LEU A 260 -67.57 6.47 28.04
N SER A 261 -66.89 7.60 28.26
CA SER A 261 -67.21 8.50 29.38
C SER A 261 -68.51 9.28 29.18
N TYR A 262 -68.94 9.47 27.92
CA TYR A 262 -70.21 10.15 27.60
C TYR A 262 -71.40 9.20 27.61
N GLU A 263 -71.23 7.92 27.27
CA GLU A 263 -72.31 6.92 27.34
C GLU A 263 -72.66 6.50 28.78
N ASN A 264 -71.74 6.69 29.73
CA ASN A 264 -71.95 6.36 31.15
C ASN A 264 -72.48 7.55 31.99
N LYS A 265 -72.91 8.66 31.35
CA LYS A 265 -73.55 9.82 31.98
C LYS A 265 -75.00 9.94 31.55
#